data_AF-A0A645GXH6-F1
#
_entry.id   AF-A0A645GXH6-F1
#
_cell.length_a   1.000
_cell.length_b   1.000
_cell.length_c   1.000
_cell.angle_alpha   90.00
_cell.angle_beta   90.00
_cell.angle_gamma   90.00
#
_symmetry.space_group_name_H-M   'P 1'
#
loop_
_entity.id
_entity.type
_entity.pdbx_description
1 polymer ?
#
loop_
_entity_poly.entity_id
_entity_poly.type
_entity_poly.pdbx_seq_one_letter_code
_entity_poly.pdbx_strand_id
1 'polypeptide(L)'
;MTAMATMPAPTATATLAPTPTATQLPLVSGGVSPLQGIENSELRLVTSNPFKFKYPYVEASGSDYNHTGIDLAFFKFKDFTTVLGHPIQSVLPGKVVESLSDRWPYGNMILIETPLSRLSPEYLAA
;
A
#
# COMPACT_ATOMS: atom_id res chain seq x y z
N MET A 1 -53.91 -57.35 28.50
CA MET A 1 -53.72 -55.92 28.22
C MET A 1 -52.23 -55.64 28.34
N THR A 2 -51.51 -55.58 27.22
CA THR A 2 -50.05 -55.46 27.20
C THR A 2 -49.71 -53.98 27.03
N ALA A 3 -49.12 -53.36 28.06
CA ALA A 3 -48.74 -51.96 28.03
C ALA A 3 -47.49 -51.77 27.18
N MET A 4 -47.56 -50.92 26.14
CA MET A 4 -46.39 -50.51 25.37
C MET A 4 -45.66 -49.40 26.13
N ALA A 5 -44.37 -49.63 26.43
CA ALA A 5 -43.50 -48.61 26.99
C ALA A 5 -42.97 -47.69 25.86
N THR A 6 -43.33 -46.41 25.90
CA THR A 6 -42.80 -45.37 25.02
C THR A 6 -41.39 -44.96 25.46
N MET A 7 -40.39 -45.17 24.60
CA MET A 7 -39.02 -44.67 24.82
C MET A 7 -38.95 -43.15 24.58
N PRO A 8 -38.20 -42.39 25.40
CA PRO A 8 -37.96 -40.97 25.15
C PRO A 8 -37.02 -40.80 23.95
N ALA A 9 -37.37 -39.87 23.05
CA ALA A 9 -36.57 -39.55 21.86
C ALA A 9 -35.32 -38.73 22.26
N PRO A 10 -34.17 -38.95 21.60
CA PRO A 10 -32.96 -38.17 21.86
C PRO A 10 -33.13 -36.71 21.43
N THR A 11 -32.92 -35.78 22.37
CA THR A 11 -32.90 -34.34 22.10
C THR A 11 -31.56 -33.97 21.47
N ALA A 12 -31.59 -33.39 20.27
CA ALA A 12 -30.39 -32.86 19.62
C ALA A 12 -29.89 -31.63 20.39
N THR A 13 -28.69 -31.70 20.98
CA THR A 13 -28.02 -30.56 21.60
C THR A 13 -27.40 -29.70 20.52
N ALA A 14 -27.80 -28.43 20.42
CA ALA A 14 -27.20 -27.48 19.49
C ALA A 14 -25.73 -27.23 19.86
N THR A 15 -24.81 -27.54 18.94
CA THR A 15 -23.39 -27.18 19.08
C THR A 15 -23.22 -25.71 18.65
N LEU A 16 -22.71 -24.87 19.56
CA LEU A 16 -22.38 -23.48 19.23
C LEU A 16 -21.20 -23.46 18.25
N ALA A 17 -21.39 -22.87 17.07
CA ALA A 17 -20.31 -22.63 16.13
C ALA A 17 -19.37 -21.54 16.70
N PRO A 18 -18.05 -21.66 16.50
CA PRO A 18 -17.12 -20.61 16.92
C PRO A 18 -17.44 -19.32 16.15
N THR A 19 -17.70 -18.24 16.89
CA THR A 19 -17.85 -16.90 16.32
C THR A 19 -16.47 -16.39 15.88
N PRO A 20 -16.29 -15.94 14.64
CA PRO A 20 -15.02 -15.35 14.22
C PRO A 20 -14.76 -14.08 15.03
N THR A 21 -13.66 -14.07 15.79
CA THR A 21 -13.17 -12.85 16.44
C THR A 21 -12.50 -11.97 15.38
N ALA A 22 -12.98 -10.74 15.22
CA ALA A 22 -12.34 -9.78 14.33
C ALA A 22 -10.90 -9.52 14.79
N THR A 23 -9.91 -9.94 14.00
CA THR A 23 -8.51 -9.56 14.23
C THR A 23 -8.34 -8.09 13.83
N GLN A 24 -8.14 -7.20 14.80
CA GLN A 24 -7.71 -5.84 14.51
C GLN A 24 -6.27 -5.89 13.98
N LEU A 25 -6.11 -5.58 12.70
CA LEU A 25 -4.80 -5.29 12.13
C LEU A 25 -4.30 -3.96 12.72
N PRO A 26 -3.00 -3.84 13.03
CA PRO A 26 -2.44 -2.57 13.46
C PRO A 26 -2.64 -1.51 12.37
N LEU A 27 -2.87 -0.26 12.79
CA LEU A 27 -2.89 0.88 11.90
C LEU A 27 -1.50 1.06 11.27
N VAL A 28 -1.51 1.50 10.02
CA VAL A 28 -0.33 1.79 9.22
C VAL A 28 0.17 3.16 9.63
N SER A 29 1.31 3.19 10.33
CA SER A 29 2.05 4.40 10.69
C SER A 29 3.46 4.36 10.09
N GLY A 30 3.93 5.50 9.59
CA GLY A 30 5.25 5.60 8.95
C GLY A 30 5.35 4.87 7.60
N GLY A 31 5.89 5.55 6.59
CA GLY A 31 6.18 4.95 5.29
C GLY A 31 7.58 4.37 5.30
N VAL A 32 7.82 3.26 4.59
CA VAL A 32 9.18 2.79 4.32
C VAL A 32 9.70 3.45 3.04
N SER A 33 11.02 3.45 2.86
CA SER A 33 11.62 3.93 1.60
C SER A 33 11.11 3.12 0.40
N PRO A 34 10.82 3.76 -0.74
CA PRO A 34 10.46 3.05 -1.97
C PRO A 34 11.66 2.34 -2.62
N LEU A 35 12.89 2.66 -2.24
CA LEU A 35 14.12 2.10 -2.81
C LEU A 35 14.84 1.24 -1.78
N GLN A 36 15.03 -0.04 -2.08
CA GLN A 36 15.62 -0.99 -1.13
C GLN A 36 17.06 -0.61 -0.76
N GLY A 37 17.32 -0.38 0.53
CA GLY A 37 18.66 -0.05 1.03
C GLY A 37 19.04 1.44 0.92
N ILE A 38 18.09 2.30 0.53
CA ILE A 38 18.21 3.76 0.67
C ILE A 38 17.22 4.20 1.74
N GLU A 39 17.67 4.91 2.77
CA GLU A 39 16.80 5.34 3.87
C GLU A 39 15.89 6.51 3.45
N ASN A 40 14.73 6.64 4.10
CA ASN A 40 13.79 7.74 3.83
C ASN A 40 14.43 9.13 3.99
N SER A 41 15.30 9.28 5.00
CA SER A 41 16.04 10.52 5.25
C SER A 41 17.01 10.89 4.13
N GLU A 42 17.34 9.93 3.26
CA GLU A 42 18.32 10.07 2.19
C GLU A 42 17.69 10.22 0.81
N LEU A 43 16.37 9.99 0.67
CA LEU A 43 15.65 10.12 -0.60
C LEU A 43 15.83 11.49 -1.24
N ARG A 44 16.00 12.54 -0.42
CA ARG A 44 16.29 13.91 -0.91
C ARG A 44 17.57 13.99 -1.71
N LEU A 45 18.56 13.13 -1.44
CA LEU A 45 19.85 13.10 -2.15
C LEU A 45 19.76 12.43 -3.53
N VAL A 46 18.72 11.63 -3.76
CA VAL A 46 18.47 10.92 -5.03
C VAL A 46 17.23 11.44 -5.75
N THR A 47 16.65 12.54 -5.28
CA THR A 47 15.52 13.20 -5.94
C THR A 47 16.03 14.04 -7.10
N SER A 48 15.68 13.68 -8.34
CA SER A 48 16.02 14.45 -9.54
C SER A 48 14.98 15.51 -9.88
N ASN A 49 13.70 15.25 -9.60
CA ASN A 49 12.60 16.18 -9.82
C ASN A 49 11.63 16.12 -8.62
N PRO A 50 11.52 17.19 -7.82
CA PRO A 50 10.67 17.17 -6.64
C PRO A 50 9.19 17.24 -7.00
N PHE A 51 8.33 16.96 -6.01
CA PHE A 51 6.92 17.30 -6.10
C PHE A 51 6.77 18.82 -6.24
N LYS A 52 5.96 19.24 -7.23
CA LYS A 52 5.73 20.64 -7.54
C LYS A 52 4.28 20.83 -7.91
N PHE A 53 3.53 21.50 -7.04
CA PHE A 53 2.15 21.86 -7.29
C PHE A 53 1.97 23.38 -7.14
N LYS A 54 1.62 24.03 -8.25
CA LYS A 54 1.33 25.45 -8.39
C LYS A 54 -0.15 25.62 -8.76
N TYR A 55 -0.76 26.68 -8.23
CA TYR A 55 -2.10 27.13 -8.59
C TYR A 55 -2.02 28.51 -9.28
N PRO A 56 -2.75 28.74 -10.39
CA PRO A 56 -3.61 27.79 -11.11
C PRO A 56 -2.81 26.63 -11.70
N TYR A 57 -3.48 25.50 -11.93
CA TYR A 57 -2.83 24.30 -12.46
C TYR A 57 -2.38 24.52 -13.91
N VAL A 58 -1.11 24.23 -14.22
CA VAL A 58 -0.52 24.38 -15.55
C VAL A 58 0.06 23.04 -16.02
N GLU A 59 -0.61 22.43 -17.00
CA GLU A 59 -0.04 21.34 -17.82
C GLU A 59 0.74 21.97 -18.97
N ALA A 60 2.05 22.16 -18.81
CA ALA A 60 2.90 22.71 -19.87
C ALA A 60 4.22 21.94 -19.96
N SER A 61 4.95 22.14 -21.07
CA SER A 61 6.37 21.77 -21.19
C SER A 61 7.24 22.96 -20.78
N GLY A 62 8.35 22.74 -20.07
CA GLY A 62 9.31 23.79 -19.71
C GLY A 62 9.74 23.73 -18.25
N SER A 63 10.15 24.84 -17.65
CA SER A 63 10.52 24.89 -16.23
C SER A 63 9.35 25.14 -15.28
N ASP A 64 8.17 25.48 -15.80
CA ASP A 64 7.05 26.01 -15.00
C ASP A 64 5.86 25.09 -14.78
N TYR A 65 5.93 23.85 -15.24
CA TYR A 65 4.87 22.86 -15.10
C TYR A 65 4.72 22.29 -13.69
N ASN A 66 3.57 21.67 -13.44
CA ASN A 66 3.29 20.89 -12.24
C ASN A 66 3.82 19.47 -12.35
N HIS A 67 4.43 18.99 -11.26
CA HIS A 67 4.94 17.64 -11.13
C HIS A 67 4.27 16.98 -9.91
N THR A 68 3.28 16.13 -10.17
CA THR A 68 2.44 15.50 -9.13
C THR A 68 3.09 14.26 -8.50
N GLY A 69 4.29 13.89 -8.95
CA GLY A 69 5.11 12.83 -8.37
C GLY A 69 6.46 13.35 -7.86
N ILE A 70 7.32 12.43 -7.48
CA ILE A 70 8.73 12.69 -7.19
C ILE A 70 9.54 11.74 -8.07
N ASP A 71 10.49 12.27 -8.83
CA ASP A 71 11.39 11.45 -9.63
C ASP A 71 12.64 11.13 -8.83
N LEU A 72 12.95 9.84 -8.72
CA LEU A 72 14.14 9.35 -8.06
C LEU A 72 15.11 8.81 -9.11
N ALA A 73 16.31 9.36 -9.18
CA ALA A 73 17.34 8.95 -10.13
C ALA A 73 18.75 9.20 -9.59
N PHE A 74 19.65 8.26 -9.86
CA PHE A 74 21.07 8.40 -9.55
C PHE A 74 21.93 7.57 -10.53
N PHE A 75 23.11 8.08 -10.86
CA PHE A 75 24.12 7.30 -11.59
C PHE A 75 24.89 6.40 -10.63
N LYS A 76 25.37 6.96 -9.52
CA LYS A 76 26.01 6.24 -8.42
C LYS A 76 25.52 6.84 -7.11
N PHE A 77 25.15 6.00 -6.15
CA PHE A 77 24.77 6.45 -4.81
C PHE A 77 25.35 5.48 -3.78
N LYS A 78 26.28 5.94 -2.95
CA LYS A 78 27.04 5.09 -2.02
C LYS A 78 27.62 3.87 -2.74
N ASP A 79 27.20 2.67 -2.35
CA ASP A 79 27.63 1.38 -2.88
C ASP A 79 26.85 0.97 -4.15
N PHE A 80 25.74 1.65 -4.47
CA PHE A 80 24.97 1.40 -5.69
C PHE A 80 25.62 2.06 -6.89
N THR A 81 25.92 1.27 -7.92
CA THR A 81 26.61 1.69 -9.15
C THR A 81 25.67 2.09 -10.28
N THR A 82 24.37 1.85 -10.13
CA THR A 82 23.32 2.24 -11.08
C THR A 82 21.93 2.18 -10.42
N VAL A 83 20.99 2.98 -10.92
CA VAL A 83 19.55 2.88 -10.58
C VAL A 83 18.85 1.76 -11.36
N LEU A 84 19.39 1.34 -12.51
CA LEU A 84 18.77 0.31 -13.34
C LEU A 84 18.78 -1.05 -12.63
N GLY A 85 17.61 -1.69 -12.58
CA GLY A 85 17.43 -2.96 -11.87
C GLY A 85 17.44 -2.84 -10.34
N HIS A 86 17.46 -1.62 -9.80
CA HIS A 86 17.37 -1.42 -8.35
C HIS A 86 15.99 -1.87 -7.84
N PRO A 87 15.91 -2.68 -6.76
CA PRO A 87 14.65 -3.15 -6.25
C PRO A 87 13.76 -2.01 -5.73
N ILE A 88 12.50 -2.03 -6.14
CA ILE A 88 11.46 -1.10 -5.70
C ILE A 88 10.54 -1.83 -4.71
N GLN A 89 10.13 -1.16 -3.65
CA GLN A 89 9.23 -1.69 -2.64
C GLN A 89 8.07 -0.73 -2.35
N SER A 90 6.98 -1.26 -1.80
CA SER A 90 5.82 -0.43 -1.46
C SER A 90 6.11 0.46 -0.25
N VAL A 91 5.77 1.74 -0.36
CA VAL A 91 5.91 2.72 0.74
C VAL A 91 4.95 2.41 1.89
N LEU A 92 3.73 1.98 1.56
CA LEU A 92 2.69 1.61 2.52
C LEU A 92 2.22 0.17 2.25
N PRO A 93 1.84 -0.62 3.27
CA PRO A 93 1.18 -1.89 3.05
C PRO A 93 -0.17 -1.67 2.37
N GLY A 94 -0.49 -2.50 1.38
CA GLY A 94 -1.71 -2.36 0.61
C GLY A 94 -1.95 -3.56 -0.29
N LYS A 95 -2.95 -3.41 -1.16
CA LYS A 95 -3.29 -4.40 -2.18
C LYS A 95 -2.85 -3.88 -3.54
N VAL A 96 -2.15 -4.71 -4.32
CA VAL A 96 -1.92 -4.43 -5.74
C VAL A 96 -3.26 -4.52 -6.46
N VAL A 97 -3.74 -3.40 -6.98
CA VAL A 97 -5.01 -3.32 -7.73
C VAL A 97 -4.80 -3.21 -9.23
N GLU A 98 -3.62 -2.76 -9.65
CA GLU A 98 -3.25 -2.66 -11.06
C GLU A 98 -1.78 -3.00 -11.25
N SER A 99 -1.49 -3.71 -12.35
CA SER A 99 -0.14 -3.87 -12.88
C SER A 99 -0.21 -3.61 -14.38
N LEU A 100 0.49 -2.59 -14.84
CA LEU A 100 0.61 -2.24 -16.25
C LEU A 100 2.00 -2.61 -16.74
N SER A 101 2.04 -3.24 -17.90
CA SER A 101 3.26 -3.53 -18.65
C SER A 101 3.37 -2.56 -19.81
N ASP A 102 4.42 -1.75 -19.80
CA ASP A 102 4.83 -0.83 -20.86
C ASP A 102 3.68 -0.05 -21.55
N ARG A 103 2.87 0.65 -20.74
CA ARG A 103 1.70 1.40 -21.21
C ARG A 103 1.89 2.90 -21.09
N TRP A 104 1.74 3.62 -22.19
CA TRP A 104 1.74 5.08 -22.18
C TRP A 104 0.63 5.64 -21.26
N PRO A 105 0.90 6.69 -20.45
CA PRO A 105 2.15 7.47 -20.37
C PRO A 105 3.18 6.93 -19.36
N TYR A 106 2.83 5.98 -18.50
CA TYR A 106 3.64 5.57 -17.34
C TYR A 106 4.68 4.48 -17.62
N GLY A 107 4.57 3.76 -18.74
CA GLY A 107 5.38 2.58 -19.01
C GLY A 107 4.97 1.42 -18.10
N ASN A 108 5.93 0.85 -17.37
CA ASN A 108 5.66 -0.19 -16.37
C ASN A 108 5.20 0.45 -15.06
N MET A 109 4.05 0.02 -14.54
CA MET A 109 3.45 0.63 -13.34
C MET A 109 2.81 -0.45 -12.45
N ILE A 110 2.85 -0.21 -11.14
CA ILE A 110 2.07 -0.95 -10.14
C ILE A 110 1.27 0.06 -9.32
N LEU A 111 -0.03 -0.16 -9.17
CA LEU A 111 -0.90 0.63 -8.29
C LEU A 111 -1.22 -0.17 -7.02
N ILE A 112 -0.98 0.44 -5.87
CA ILE A 112 -1.21 -0.16 -4.55
C ILE A 112 -2.22 0.69 -3.80
N GLU A 113 -3.32 0.06 -3.38
CA GLU A 113 -4.32 0.69 -2.53
C GLU A 113 -4.08 0.36 -1.06
N THR A 114 -3.96 1.40 -0.25
CA THR A 114 -4.00 1.30 1.22
C THR A 114 -5.33 1.87 1.71
N PRO A 115 -6.19 1.06 2.36
CA PRO A 115 -7.48 1.54 2.84
C PRO A 115 -7.32 2.70 3.83
N LEU A 116 -8.11 3.76 3.66
CA LEU A 116 -8.08 4.94 4.53
C LEU A 116 -8.32 4.58 6.00
N SER A 117 -9.22 3.63 6.27
CA SER A 117 -9.53 3.13 7.62
C SER A 117 -8.35 2.42 8.31
N ARG A 118 -7.29 2.10 7.57
CA ARG A 118 -6.07 1.49 8.09
C ARG A 118 -4.94 2.49 8.30
N LEU A 119 -5.07 3.72 7.81
CA LEU A 119 -4.06 4.75 8.03
C LEU A 119 -4.19 5.28 9.46
N SER A 120 -3.04 5.48 10.10
CA SER A 120 -2.99 6.16 11.39
C SER A 120 -3.33 7.66 11.25
N PRO A 121 -3.82 8.31 12.33
CA PRO A 121 -4.31 9.69 12.26
C PRO A 121 -3.29 10.73 11.76
N GLU A 122 -1.98 10.48 11.91
CA GLU A 122 -0.94 11.39 11.42
C GLU A 122 -0.94 11.55 9.88
N TYR A 123 -1.48 10.59 9.13
CA TYR A 123 -1.66 10.73 7.68
C TYR A 123 -2.88 11.57 7.30
N LEU A 124 -3.78 11.82 8.25
CA LEU A 124 -5.01 12.59 8.04
C LEU A 124 -4.87 14.03 8.56
N ALA A 125 -3.84 14.30 9.38
CA ALA A 125 -3.53 15.63 9.88
C ALA A 125 -2.85 16.45 8.77
N ALA A 126 -3.53 17.49 8.29
CA ALA A 126 -3.01 18.46 7.33
C ALA A 126 -2.30 19.62 8.04
#